data_AF-A0A924BF42-F1
#
_entry.id   AF-A0A924BF42-F1
#
_cell.length_a   1.000
_cell.length_b   1.000
_cell.length_c   1.000
_cell.angle_alpha   90.00
_cell.angle_beta   90.00
_cell.angle_gamma   90.00
#
_symmetry.space_group_name_H-M   'P 1'
#
loop_
_entity.id
_entity.type
_entity.pdbx_description
1 polymer ?
#
loop_
_entity_poly.entity_id
_entity_poly.type
_entity_poly.pdbx_seq_one_letter_code
_entity_poly.pdbx_strand_id
1 'polypeptide(L)'
;MAKKPYQDTRLAKFLETRLLELKFKKTQTEIAEEAGFVNPNMLTMIKKGASKLPVDRVPALAAALDCDPALLLRLAFEQSEGSTVAAAIFEIIGQPITKNEMAWIKEIRDASGDTDPRLTSRASAAVRGVFGK
;
A
#
# COMPACT_ATOMS: atom_id res chain seq x y z
N MET A 1 -32.33 0.52 7.36
CA MET A 1 -31.16 1.26 6.80
C MET A 1 -30.50 0.38 5.76
N ALA A 2 -30.16 0.90 4.58
CA ALA A 2 -29.49 0.12 3.55
C ALA A 2 -28.11 -0.34 4.06
N LYS A 3 -27.85 -1.66 4.04
CA LYS A 3 -26.58 -2.24 4.45
C LYS A 3 -25.50 -1.77 3.48
N LYS A 4 -24.46 -1.09 3.98
CA LYS A 4 -23.36 -0.62 3.15
C LYS A 4 -22.44 -1.80 2.84
N PRO A 5 -22.08 -2.04 1.57
CA PRO A 5 -21.42 -3.27 1.16
C PRO A 5 -20.02 -3.46 1.76
N TYR A 6 -19.30 -2.37 2.08
CA TYR A 6 -17.90 -2.43 2.51
C TYR A 6 -17.66 -1.97 3.96
N GLN A 7 -18.72 -1.73 4.74
CA GLN A 7 -18.61 -1.12 6.08
C GLN A 7 -17.76 -1.95 7.05
N ASP A 8 -17.77 -3.28 6.89
CA ASP A 8 -17.10 -4.22 7.81
C ASP A 8 -15.70 -4.61 7.31
N THR A 9 -15.26 -4.07 6.16
CA THR A 9 -13.97 -4.39 5.56
C THR A 9 -12.81 -3.84 6.40
N ARG A 10 -11.68 -4.56 6.36
CA ARG A 10 -10.46 -4.12 7.04
C ARG A 10 -9.99 -2.75 6.56
N LEU A 11 -10.20 -2.43 5.28
CA LEU A 11 -9.89 -1.12 4.72
C LEU A 11 -10.70 0.00 5.39
N ALA A 12 -12.02 -0.16 5.50
CA ALA A 12 -12.90 0.85 6.11
C ALA A 12 -12.47 1.15 7.56
N LYS A 13 -12.21 0.10 8.35
CA LYS A 13 -11.72 0.20 9.73
C LYS A 13 -10.33 0.85 9.81
N PHE A 14 -9.42 0.47 8.92
CA PHE A 14 -8.08 1.06 8.85
C PHE A 14 -8.14 2.57 8.56
N LEU A 15 -8.94 2.98 7.58
CA LEU A 15 -9.13 4.39 7.23
C LEU A 15 -9.77 5.17 8.38
N GLU A 16 -10.75 4.59 9.07
CA GLU A 16 -11.35 5.23 10.24
C GLU A 16 -10.33 5.52 11.34
N THR A 17 -9.53 4.52 11.73
CA THR A 17 -8.45 4.71 12.71
C THR A 17 -7.42 5.71 12.25
N ARG A 18 -6.91 5.59 11.02
CA ARG A 18 -5.83 6.46 10.51
C ARG A 18 -6.27 7.91 10.39
N LEU A 19 -7.51 8.16 9.97
CA LEU A 19 -8.06 9.52 9.88
C LEU A 19 -8.26 10.15 11.27
N LEU A 20 -8.58 9.35 12.30
CA LEU A 20 -8.66 9.85 13.67
C LEU A 20 -7.28 10.24 14.23
N GLU A 21 -6.23 9.47 13.90
CA GLU A 21 -4.85 9.78 14.28
C GLU A 21 -4.35 11.08 13.62
N LEU A 22 -4.74 11.33 12.38
CA LEU A 22 -4.30 12.49 11.60
C LEU A 22 -5.14 13.75 11.84
N LYS A 23 -6.24 13.68 12.60
CA LYS A 23 -7.19 14.79 12.76
C LYS A 23 -6.56 16.10 13.27
N PHE A 24 -5.44 16.01 13.99
CA PHE A 24 -4.70 17.17 14.52
C PHE A 24 -3.68 17.75 13.53
N LYS A 25 -3.38 17.04 12.45
CA LYS A 25 -2.43 17.45 11.40
C LYS A 25 -3.12 17.90 10.12
N LYS A 26 -4.17 17.18 9.70
CA LYS A 26 -4.88 17.41 8.43
C LYS A 26 -6.38 17.13 8.57
N THR A 27 -7.19 17.83 7.79
CA THR A 27 -8.64 17.57 7.70
C THR A 27 -8.95 16.45 6.71
N GLN A 28 -10.12 15.82 6.84
CA GLN A 28 -10.57 14.80 5.87
C GLN A 28 -10.71 15.38 4.45
N THR A 29 -11.07 16.65 4.34
CA THR A 29 -11.19 17.35 3.05
C THR A 29 -9.82 17.52 2.40
N GLU A 30 -8.83 18.01 3.15
CA GLU A 30 -7.44 18.14 2.66
C GLU A 30 -6.86 16.80 2.20
N ILE A 31 -7.07 15.73 2.98
CA ILE A 31 -6.61 14.38 2.61
C ILE A 31 -7.31 13.91 1.32
N ALA A 32 -8.60 14.22 1.14
CA ALA A 32 -9.32 13.85 -0.07
C ALA A 32 -8.81 14.61 -1.31
N GLU A 33 -8.49 15.88 -1.16
CA GLU A 33 -7.91 16.73 -2.21
C GLU A 33 -6.49 16.27 -2.58
N GLU A 34 -5.63 16.01 -1.59
CA GLU A 34 -4.28 15.47 -1.80
C GLU A 34 -4.29 14.10 -2.48
N ALA A 35 -5.28 13.26 -2.15
CA ALA A 35 -5.49 11.96 -2.79
C ALA A 35 -6.07 12.09 -4.22
N GLY A 36 -6.41 13.30 -4.67
CA GLY A 36 -6.92 13.59 -6.00
C GLY A 36 -8.36 13.15 -6.22
N PHE A 37 -9.18 13.09 -5.16
CA PHE A 37 -10.61 12.83 -5.31
C PHE A 37 -11.33 14.09 -5.77
N VAL A 38 -12.06 13.99 -6.89
CA VAL A 38 -12.87 15.10 -7.44
C VAL A 38 -14.00 15.50 -6.48
N ASN A 39 -14.56 14.53 -5.76
CA ASN A 39 -15.59 14.77 -4.76
C ASN A 39 -15.00 14.63 -3.34
N PRO A 40 -14.99 15.71 -2.53
CA PRO A 40 -14.46 15.69 -1.17
C PRO A 40 -15.09 14.63 -0.26
N ASN A 41 -16.35 14.26 -0.54
CA ASN A 41 -17.07 13.25 0.23
C ASN A 41 -16.64 11.81 -0.07
N MET A 42 -15.83 11.58 -1.12
CA MET A 42 -15.37 10.24 -1.48
C MET A 42 -14.66 9.54 -0.33
N LEU A 43 -13.77 10.25 0.37
CA LEU A 43 -13.05 9.68 1.50
C LEU A 43 -14.01 9.27 2.63
N THR A 44 -15.04 10.07 2.89
CA THR A 44 -16.10 9.72 3.84
C THR A 44 -16.91 8.51 3.38
N MET A 45 -17.21 8.39 2.09
CA MET A 45 -17.94 7.26 1.53
C MET A 45 -17.13 5.95 1.62
N ILE A 46 -15.82 6.00 1.33
CA ILE A 46 -14.93 4.84 1.44
C ILE A 46 -14.79 4.42 2.90
N LYS A 47 -14.53 5.36 3.81
CA LYS A 47 -14.47 5.11 5.26
C LYS A 47 -15.75 4.47 5.79
N LYS A 48 -16.91 4.97 5.39
CA LYS A 48 -18.22 4.42 5.81
C LYS A 48 -18.61 3.15 5.04
N GLY A 49 -17.77 2.68 4.12
CA GLY A 49 -18.01 1.48 3.31
C GLY A 49 -19.14 1.58 2.28
N ALA A 50 -19.53 2.81 1.90
CA ALA A 50 -20.51 3.06 0.84
C ALA A 50 -19.91 2.92 -0.57
N SER A 51 -18.58 3.06 -0.70
CA SER A 51 -17.84 2.87 -1.95
C SER A 51 -16.52 2.14 -1.67
N LYS A 52 -15.98 1.48 -2.70
CA LYS A 52 -14.64 0.88 -2.64
C LYS A 52 -13.56 1.91 -2.93
N LEU A 53 -12.35 1.67 -2.44
CA LEU A 53 -11.18 2.49 -2.78
C LEU A 53 -10.75 2.19 -4.23
N PRO A 54 -10.68 3.21 -5.12
CA PRO A 54 -10.11 3.03 -6.44
C PRO A 54 -8.61 2.71 -6.35
N VAL A 55 -8.17 1.65 -7.01
CA VAL A 55 -6.78 1.15 -6.94
C VAL A 55 -5.78 2.16 -7.50
N ASP A 56 -6.17 2.94 -8.51
CA ASP A 56 -5.39 4.04 -9.09
C ASP A 56 -5.10 5.18 -8.09
N ARG A 57 -5.92 5.30 -7.03
CA ARG A 57 -5.78 6.35 -6.00
C ARG A 57 -5.01 5.90 -4.78
N VAL A 58 -4.62 4.62 -4.71
CA VAL A 58 -3.87 4.08 -3.57
C VAL A 58 -2.55 4.83 -3.34
N PRO A 59 -1.70 5.12 -4.34
CA PRO A 59 -0.43 5.80 -4.08
C PRO A 59 -0.61 7.21 -3.52
N ALA A 60 -1.53 7.99 -4.11
CA ALA A 60 -1.82 9.35 -3.68
C ALA A 60 -2.45 9.40 -2.29
N LEU A 61 -3.41 8.50 -2.01
CA LEU A 61 -4.04 8.41 -0.70
C LEU A 61 -3.05 7.93 0.38
N ALA A 62 -2.15 7.01 0.07
CA ALA A 62 -1.13 6.56 1.02
C ALA A 62 -0.17 7.70 1.40
N ALA A 63 0.23 8.53 0.43
CA ALA A 63 1.02 9.72 0.68
C ALA A 63 0.25 10.74 1.57
N ALA A 64 -1.02 10.98 1.27
CA ALA A 64 -1.86 11.90 2.05
C ALA A 64 -2.11 11.41 3.50
N LEU A 65 -2.24 10.09 3.69
CA LEU A 65 -2.41 9.43 4.98
C LEU A 65 -1.09 9.14 5.71
N ASP A 66 0.05 9.50 5.13
CA ASP A 66 1.37 9.19 5.66
C ASP A 66 1.46 7.71 6.10
N CYS A 67 1.05 6.81 5.21
CA CYS A 67 1.03 5.37 5.45
C CYS A 67 1.68 4.60 4.30
N ASP A 68 2.00 3.33 4.55
CA ASP A 68 2.63 2.48 3.56
C ASP A 68 1.67 2.18 2.39
N PRO A 69 2.01 2.59 1.14
CA PRO A 69 1.19 2.30 -0.05
C PRO A 69 0.94 0.81 -0.26
N ALA A 70 1.90 -0.03 0.15
CA ALA A 70 1.82 -1.48 0.13
C ALA A 70 0.63 -2.05 0.92
N LEU A 71 0.53 -1.58 2.17
CA LEU A 71 -0.52 -1.99 3.10
C LEU A 71 -1.87 -1.53 2.57
N LEU A 72 -1.94 -0.28 2.10
CA LEU A 72 -3.17 0.29 1.56
C LEU A 72 -3.63 -0.44 0.29
N LEU A 73 -2.69 -0.83 -0.58
CA LEU A 73 -2.96 -1.60 -1.79
C LEU A 73 -3.52 -2.99 -1.47
N ARG A 74 -2.95 -3.66 -0.46
CA ARG A 74 -3.46 -4.96 0.03
C ARG A 74 -4.89 -4.86 0.52
N LEU A 75 -5.18 -3.85 1.32
CA LEU A 75 -6.53 -3.63 1.84
C LEU A 75 -7.53 -3.25 0.73
N ALA A 76 -7.07 -2.52 -0.30
CA ALA A 76 -7.88 -2.19 -1.47
C ALA A 76 -8.25 -3.43 -2.29
N PHE A 77 -7.28 -4.30 -2.57
CA PHE A 77 -7.53 -5.55 -3.31
C PHE A 77 -8.37 -6.55 -2.51
N GLU A 78 -8.15 -6.67 -1.20
CA GLU A 78 -8.99 -7.52 -0.34
C GLU A 78 -10.45 -7.04 -0.36
N GLN A 79 -10.68 -5.73 -0.43
CA GLN A 79 -12.01 -5.14 -0.56
C GLN A 79 -12.61 -5.31 -1.97
N SER A 80 -11.82 -5.21 -3.04
CA SER A 80 -12.32 -5.22 -4.41
C SER A 80 -12.53 -6.61 -4.99
N GLU A 81 -11.56 -7.50 -4.82
CA GLU A 81 -11.54 -8.84 -5.43
C GLU A 81 -11.71 -9.99 -4.42
N GLY A 82 -11.69 -9.67 -3.12
CA GLY A 82 -11.72 -10.67 -2.05
C GLY A 82 -10.32 -11.17 -1.66
N SER A 83 -10.24 -11.84 -0.52
CA SER A 83 -8.97 -12.21 0.12
C SER A 83 -8.15 -13.24 -0.66
N THR A 84 -8.80 -14.13 -1.40
CA THR A 84 -8.15 -15.19 -2.20
C THR A 84 -7.50 -14.64 -3.47
N VAL A 85 -8.21 -13.76 -4.19
CA VAL A 85 -7.66 -13.10 -5.39
C VAL A 85 -6.54 -12.15 -5.01
N ALA A 86 -6.71 -11.39 -3.93
CA ALA A 86 -5.65 -10.54 -3.39
C ALA A 86 -4.38 -11.36 -3.04
N ALA A 87 -4.53 -12.52 -2.40
CA ALA A 87 -3.40 -13.39 -2.07
C ALA A 87 -2.65 -13.88 -3.33
N ALA A 88 -3.37 -14.31 -4.37
CA ALA A 88 -2.76 -14.73 -5.63
C ALA A 88 -2.01 -13.57 -6.33
N ILE A 89 -2.56 -12.36 -6.28
CA ILE A 89 -1.91 -11.15 -6.82
C ILE A 89 -0.58 -10.88 -6.07
N PHE A 90 -0.56 -10.98 -4.74
CA PHE A 90 0.67 -10.77 -3.97
C PHE A 90 1.69 -11.91 -4.12
N GLU A 91 1.22 -13.13 -4.37
CA GLU A 91 2.09 -14.27 -4.69
C GLU A 91 2.78 -14.09 -6.04
N ILE A 92 2.07 -13.54 -7.04
CA ILE A 92 2.60 -13.31 -8.39
C ILE A 92 3.47 -12.04 -8.47
N ILE A 93 3.06 -10.95 -7.81
CA ILE A 93 3.72 -9.63 -7.91
C ILE A 93 4.90 -9.51 -6.92
N GLY A 94 4.92 -10.32 -5.87
CA GLY A 94 5.93 -10.27 -4.82
C GLY A 94 5.59 -9.26 -3.71
N GLN A 95 6.31 -9.38 -2.58
CA GLN A 95 6.10 -8.49 -1.44
C GLN A 95 6.43 -7.04 -1.81
N PRO A 96 5.64 -6.07 -1.33
CA PRO A 96 5.92 -4.66 -1.52
C PRO A 96 7.28 -4.30 -0.93
N ILE A 97 8.13 -3.72 -1.77
CA ILE A 97 9.52 -3.35 -1.46
C ILE A 97 9.52 -1.93 -0.86
N THR A 98 10.08 -1.78 0.34
CA THR A 98 10.26 -0.46 0.97
C THR A 98 11.23 0.42 0.19
N LYS A 99 11.22 1.74 0.40
CA LYS A 99 12.16 2.66 -0.27
C LYS A 99 13.63 2.26 -0.08
N ASN A 100 13.98 1.75 1.10
CA ASN A 100 15.34 1.32 1.40
C ASN A 100 15.70 0.02 0.68
N GLU A 101 14.82 -0.99 0.68
CA GLU A 101 15.02 -2.23 -0.07
C GLU A 101 15.08 -1.98 -1.59
N MET A 102 14.33 -0.99 -2.08
CA MET A 102 14.37 -0.58 -3.48
C MET A 102 15.75 -0.01 -3.85
N ALA A 103 16.42 0.72 -2.94
CA ALA A 103 17.77 1.21 -3.16
C ALA A 103 18.76 0.04 -3.30
N TRP A 104 18.65 -0.99 -2.45
CA TRP A 104 19.43 -2.22 -2.57
C TRP A 104 19.21 -2.93 -3.91
N ILE A 105 17.96 -3.05 -4.35
CA ILE A 105 17.64 -3.71 -5.62
C ILE A 105 18.21 -2.92 -6.81
N LYS A 106 18.15 -1.57 -6.77
CA LYS A 106 18.74 -0.73 -7.81
C LYS A 106 20.25 -0.92 -7.90
N GLU A 107 20.94 -0.94 -6.77
CA GLU A 107 22.39 -1.19 -6.72
C GLU A 107 22.74 -2.57 -7.30
N ILE A 108 21.95 -3.60 -6.96
CA ILE A 108 22.15 -4.95 -7.49
C ILE A 108 21.94 -4.99 -9.01
N ARG A 109 20.95 -4.26 -9.55
CA ARG A 109 20.69 -4.18 -10.99
C ARG A 109 21.80 -3.45 -11.74
N ASP A 110 22.28 -2.35 -11.17
CA ASP A 110 23.42 -1.62 -11.73
C ASP A 110 24.67 -2.51 -11.77
N ALA A 111 24.97 -3.18 -10.65
CA ALA A 111 26.09 -4.11 -10.54
C ALA A 111 25.95 -5.35 -11.43
N SER A 112 24.73 -5.80 -11.72
CA SER A 112 24.48 -6.93 -12.63
C SER A 112 24.36 -6.52 -14.10
N GLY A 113 24.40 -5.23 -14.42
CA GLY A 113 24.14 -4.73 -15.77
C GLY A 113 22.74 -5.11 -16.28
N ASP A 114 21.74 -5.02 -15.40
CA ASP A 114 20.34 -5.42 -15.63
C ASP A 114 20.14 -6.90 -16.03
N THR A 115 21.15 -7.75 -15.81
CA THR A 115 20.99 -9.20 -15.96
C THR A 115 20.30 -9.80 -14.74
N ASP A 116 19.80 -11.05 -14.87
CA ASP A 116 19.13 -11.81 -13.80
C ASP A 116 20.03 -12.92 -13.22
N PRO A 117 21.07 -12.59 -12.43
CA PRO A 117 21.96 -13.57 -11.86
C PRO A 117 21.32 -14.32 -10.69
N ARG A 118 21.48 -15.65 -10.66
CA ARG A 118 21.09 -16.46 -9.49
C ARG A 118 21.88 -16.05 -8.25
N LEU A 119 21.20 -15.96 -7.11
CA LEU A 119 21.85 -15.72 -5.82
C LEU A 119 22.75 -16.90 -5.44
N THR A 120 24.07 -16.71 -5.54
CA THR A 120 25.06 -17.72 -5.16
C THR A 120 25.35 -17.69 -3.65
N SER A 121 25.92 -18.77 -3.11
CA SER A 121 26.37 -18.82 -1.72
C SER A 121 27.33 -17.67 -1.37
N ARG A 122 28.18 -17.26 -2.33
CA ARG A 122 29.12 -16.14 -2.18
C ARG A 122 28.39 -14.80 -2.07
N ALA A 123 27.43 -14.55 -2.96
CA ALA A 123 26.63 -13.33 -2.94
C ALA A 123 25.79 -13.22 -1.65
N SER A 124 25.20 -14.34 -1.22
CA SER A 124 24.48 -14.43 0.04
C SER A 124 25.37 -14.09 1.25
N ALA A 125 26.60 -14.62 1.30
CA ALA A 125 27.56 -14.30 2.35
C ALA A 125 27.97 -12.82 2.36
N ALA A 126 28.18 -12.22 1.18
CA ALA A 126 28.52 -10.80 1.06
C ALA A 126 27.39 -9.90 1.59
N VAL A 127 26.14 -10.18 1.22
CA VAL A 127 24.97 -9.43 1.71
C VAL A 127 24.83 -9.56 3.21
N ARG A 128 24.96 -10.77 3.77
CA ARG A 128 24.92 -10.99 5.23
C ARG A 128 26.02 -10.23 5.97
N GLY A 129 27.21 -10.15 5.38
CA GLY A 129 28.33 -9.38 5.91
C GLY A 129 28.02 -7.89 6.10
N VAL A 130 27.23 -7.27 5.21
CA VAL A 130 26.84 -5.85 5.36
C VAL A 130 25.97 -5.62 6.61
N PHE A 131 25.21 -6.63 7.03
CA PHE A 131 24.35 -6.56 8.21
C PHE A 131 24.98 -7.20 9.46
N GLY A 132 26.25 -7.61 9.40
CA GLY A 132 26.96 -8.25 10.51
C GLY A 132 26.40 -9.63 10.89
N LYS A 133 25.83 -10.36 9.92
CA LYS A 133 25.25 -11.71 10.10
C LYS A 133 26.09 -12.82 9.46
#